data_AF-A0A524NYL5-F1
#
_entry.id   AF-A0A524NYL5-F1
#
_cell.length_a   1.000
_cell.length_b   1.000
_cell.length_c   1.000
_cell.angle_alpha   90.00
_cell.angle_beta   90.00
_cell.angle_gamma   90.00
#
_symmetry.space_group_name_H-M   'P 1'
#
loop_
_entity.id
_entity.type
_entity.pdbx_description
1 polymer ?
#
loop_
_entity_poly.entity_id
_entity_poly.type
_entity_poly.pdbx_seq_one_letter_code
_entity_poly.pdbx_strand_id
1 'polypeptide(L)'
;MNYVSLLINFIFIVIHIVHTQLYYDKTAQDVPVWTSQGSVILMLSIIIVMENPRRGIVFGQKAKFKPQVVRFFRKYHGYYIARALIYTFWFHPSVGHLAHIWGFLYMFLLLLQGSLMYTKVHTNKYWTVVLESLVAFHGALVAVMQALLSETPLWDSMWPMFFLGFMGMFILGYMYGLNWPRKVQIAVTSLYILFMVWLYLPGPVGYGRPIERLLSFEFLWIPIILFVIALVFGFGGNLFIKKKQKVLEAGK
;
A
#
# COMPACT_ATOMS: atom_id res chain seq x y z
N MET A 1 14.76 6.82 -20.35
CA MET A 1 13.30 6.74 -20.15
C MET A 1 12.81 5.54 -20.95
N ASN A 2 11.87 4.73 -20.45
CA ASN A 2 11.32 3.61 -21.23
C ASN A 2 10.07 4.07 -22.00
N TYR A 3 10.28 4.60 -23.21
CA TYR A 3 9.19 5.14 -24.05
C TYR A 3 8.17 4.09 -24.47
N VAL A 4 8.60 2.84 -24.70
CA VAL A 4 7.69 1.73 -25.08
C VAL A 4 6.72 1.44 -23.94
N SER A 5 7.22 1.30 -22.71
CA SER A 5 6.35 1.05 -21.54
C SER A 5 5.40 2.22 -21.27
N LEU A 6 5.86 3.47 -21.45
CA LEU A 6 5.00 4.65 -21.34
C LEU A 6 3.87 4.63 -22.36
N LEU A 7 4.18 4.35 -23.62
CA LEU A 7 3.20 4.29 -24.70
C LEU A 7 2.18 3.16 -24.46
N ILE A 8 2.63 1.97 -24.08
CA ILE A 8 1.76 0.83 -23.79
C ILE A 8 0.80 1.18 -22.64
N ASN A 9 1.31 1.71 -21.54
CA ASN A 9 0.47 2.09 -20.40
C ASN A 9 -0.50 3.23 -20.76
N PHE A 10 -0.09 4.18 -21.61
CA PHE A 10 -0.99 5.23 -22.10
C PHE A 10 -2.14 4.66 -22.93
N ILE A 11 -1.84 3.82 -23.92
CA ILE A 11 -2.85 3.15 -24.75
C ILE A 11 -3.78 2.31 -23.87
N PHE A 12 -3.22 1.56 -22.93
CA PHE A 12 -3.97 0.74 -21.98
C PHE A 12 -4.96 1.55 -21.13
N ILE A 13 -4.56 2.74 -20.67
CA ILE A 13 -5.45 3.67 -19.96
C ILE A 13 -6.60 4.14 -20.84
N VAL A 14 -6.30 4.58 -22.07
CA VAL A 14 -7.32 5.07 -23.02
C VAL A 14 -8.32 3.96 -23.35
N ILE A 15 -7.84 2.75 -23.62
CA ILE A 15 -8.69 1.60 -23.91
C ILE A 15 -9.62 1.30 -22.74
N HIS A 16 -9.11 1.30 -21.50
CA HIS A 16 -9.95 1.04 -20.31
C HIS A 16 -11.07 2.07 -20.15
N ILE A 17 -10.76 3.35 -20.37
CA ILE A 17 -11.75 4.43 -20.29
C ILE A 17 -12.83 4.23 -21.36
N VAL A 18 -12.42 4.04 -22.63
CA VAL A 18 -13.35 3.81 -23.75
C VAL A 18 -14.20 2.57 -23.50
N HIS A 19 -13.58 1.46 -23.09
CA HIS A 19 -14.27 0.22 -22.78
C HIS A 19 -15.32 0.44 -21.68
N THR A 20 -14.97 1.14 -20.60
CA THR A 20 -15.93 1.44 -19.54
C THR A 20 -17.10 2.28 -20.07
N GLN A 21 -16.86 3.32 -20.87
CA GLN A 21 -17.96 4.15 -21.38
C GLN A 21 -18.90 3.39 -22.33
N LEU A 22 -18.39 2.39 -23.05
CA LEU A 22 -19.18 1.65 -24.04
C LEU A 22 -19.91 0.43 -23.46
N TYR A 23 -19.31 -0.28 -22.51
CA TYR A 23 -19.77 -1.63 -22.12
C TYR A 23 -20.10 -1.77 -20.63
N TYR A 24 -19.77 -0.81 -19.78
CA TYR A 24 -20.03 -0.94 -18.34
C TYR A 24 -21.50 -0.65 -18.01
N ASP A 25 -22.21 -1.67 -17.55
CA ASP A 25 -23.64 -1.64 -17.22
C ASP A 25 -23.93 -1.60 -15.71
N LYS A 26 -22.89 -1.59 -14.86
CA LYS A 26 -22.96 -1.62 -13.38
C LYS A 26 -23.56 -2.91 -12.79
N THR A 27 -23.72 -3.98 -13.55
CA THR A 27 -24.35 -5.22 -13.07
C THR A 27 -23.36 -6.29 -12.62
N ALA A 28 -22.06 -6.09 -12.83
CA ALA A 28 -21.03 -7.09 -12.52
C ALA A 28 -21.00 -7.47 -11.02
N GLN A 29 -21.22 -8.75 -10.72
CA GLN A 29 -21.19 -9.32 -9.36
C GLN A 29 -20.07 -10.37 -9.16
N ASP A 30 -19.41 -10.80 -10.24
CA ASP A 30 -18.72 -12.09 -10.25
C ASP A 30 -17.30 -12.06 -9.67
N VAL A 31 -16.78 -10.88 -9.30
CA VAL A 31 -15.42 -10.73 -8.78
C VAL A 31 -15.43 -10.03 -7.43
N PRO A 32 -15.09 -10.73 -6.33
CA PRO A 32 -15.10 -10.12 -5.01
C PRO A 32 -14.02 -9.03 -4.85
N VAL A 33 -14.39 -7.89 -4.26
CA VAL A 33 -13.50 -6.73 -4.02
C VAL A 33 -12.23 -7.09 -3.24
N TRP A 34 -12.33 -8.05 -2.30
CA TRP A 34 -11.20 -8.46 -1.47
C TRP A 34 -10.04 -9.04 -2.29
N THR A 35 -10.28 -9.53 -3.51
CA THR A 35 -9.22 -10.03 -4.39
C THR A 35 -8.31 -8.89 -4.91
N SER A 36 -8.90 -7.72 -5.21
CA SER A 36 -8.15 -6.52 -5.61
C SER A 36 -7.40 -5.95 -4.41
N GLN A 37 -8.07 -5.88 -3.26
CA GLN A 37 -7.45 -5.45 -2.00
C GLN A 37 -6.28 -6.37 -1.60
N GLY A 38 -6.46 -7.69 -1.71
CA GLY A 38 -5.41 -8.67 -1.44
C GLY A 38 -4.20 -8.49 -2.35
N SER A 39 -4.41 -8.09 -3.61
CA SER A 39 -3.33 -7.81 -4.55
C SER A 39 -2.46 -6.64 -4.08
N VAL A 40 -3.08 -5.56 -3.59
CA VAL A 40 -2.40 -4.38 -3.00
C VAL A 40 -1.69 -4.73 -1.69
N ILE A 41 -2.34 -5.48 -0.80
CA ILE A 41 -1.75 -5.94 0.48
C ILE A 41 -0.44 -6.69 0.20
N LEU A 42 -0.48 -7.67 -0.69
CA LEU A 42 0.69 -8.47 -1.06
C LEU A 42 1.78 -7.62 -1.75
N MET A 43 1.39 -6.67 -2.62
CA MET A 43 2.34 -5.73 -3.23
C MET A 43 3.10 -4.93 -2.16
N LEU A 44 2.38 -4.32 -1.21
CA LEU A 44 2.99 -3.53 -0.13
C LEU A 44 3.88 -4.41 0.77
N SER A 45 3.46 -5.62 1.10
CA SER A 45 4.29 -6.57 1.86
C SER A 45 5.57 -6.97 1.13
N ILE A 46 5.51 -7.18 -0.19
CA ILE A 46 6.70 -7.43 -1.02
C ILE A 46 7.65 -6.22 -0.96
N ILE A 47 7.12 -5.00 -1.08
CA ILE A 47 7.90 -3.76 -1.00
C ILE A 47 8.60 -3.64 0.37
N ILE A 48 7.92 -3.96 1.48
CA ILE A 48 8.53 -3.99 2.82
C ILE A 48 9.74 -4.93 2.86
N VAL A 49 9.62 -6.15 2.30
CA VAL A 49 10.75 -7.10 2.26
C VAL A 49 11.92 -6.56 1.43
N MET A 50 11.64 -5.96 0.27
CA MET A 50 12.68 -5.40 -0.61
C MET A 50 13.41 -4.20 0.00
N GLU A 51 12.68 -3.39 0.77
CA GLU A 51 13.15 -2.14 1.36
C GLU A 51 13.75 -2.31 2.76
N ASN A 52 13.55 -3.47 3.40
CA ASN A 52 14.13 -3.78 4.71
C ASN A 52 15.64 -3.46 4.85
N PRO A 53 16.53 -3.76 3.87
CA PRO A 53 17.94 -3.39 4.00
C PRO A 53 18.20 -1.88 4.10
N ARG A 54 17.33 -1.05 3.51
CA ARG A 54 17.45 0.41 3.50
C ARG A 54 16.83 1.03 4.74
N ARG A 55 15.57 0.69 5.05
CA ARG A 55 14.76 1.39 6.05
C ARG A 55 14.33 0.55 7.25
N GLY A 56 14.66 -0.73 7.29
CA GLY A 56 14.11 -1.67 8.27
C GLY A 56 12.64 -2.01 8.03
N ILE A 57 12.03 -2.70 9.00
CA ILE A 57 10.59 -3.03 8.97
C ILE A 57 9.81 -2.09 9.89
N VAL A 58 10.23 -1.98 11.15
CA VAL A 58 9.59 -1.17 12.19
C VAL A 58 10.67 -0.38 12.92
N PHE A 59 10.44 0.92 13.11
CA PHE A 59 11.33 1.87 13.80
C PHE A 59 12.79 1.85 13.29
N GLY A 60 12.98 1.64 11.99
CA GLY A 60 14.31 1.55 11.39
C GLY A 60 15.04 0.22 11.63
N GLN A 61 14.45 -0.71 12.41
CA GLN A 61 15.08 -1.97 12.76
C GLN A 61 15.03 -2.94 11.58
N LYS A 62 16.20 -3.47 11.21
CA LYS A 62 16.33 -4.40 10.08
C LYS A 62 16.06 -5.82 10.53
N ALA A 63 15.10 -6.48 9.89
CA ALA A 63 14.92 -7.91 10.06
C ALA A 63 16.09 -8.68 9.40
N LYS A 64 16.49 -9.79 10.02
CA LYS A 64 17.61 -10.64 9.57
C LYS A 64 17.23 -11.54 8.39
N PHE A 65 16.75 -10.94 7.30
CA PHE A 65 16.47 -11.66 6.06
C PHE A 65 17.78 -12.01 5.35
N LYS A 66 17.89 -13.25 4.87
CA LYS A 66 19.04 -13.68 4.07
C LYS A 66 19.09 -12.85 2.77
N PRO A 67 20.27 -12.40 2.31
CA PRO A 67 20.39 -11.58 1.09
C PRO A 67 19.73 -12.19 -0.15
N GLN A 68 19.70 -13.52 -0.25
CA GLN A 68 19.05 -14.24 -1.34
C GLN A 68 17.53 -14.05 -1.36
N VAL A 69 16.87 -13.93 -0.20
CA VAL A 69 15.43 -13.67 -0.10
C VAL A 69 15.11 -12.27 -0.64
N VAL A 70 15.84 -11.26 -0.18
CA VAL A 70 15.67 -9.88 -0.67
C VAL A 70 15.95 -9.80 -2.16
N ARG A 71 16.99 -10.50 -2.64
CA ARG A 71 17.34 -10.56 -4.08
C ARG A 71 16.24 -11.22 -4.90
N PHE A 72 15.61 -12.27 -4.38
CA PHE A 72 14.46 -12.91 -5.03
C PHE A 72 13.31 -11.93 -5.23
N PHE A 73 12.88 -11.25 -4.17
CA PHE A 73 11.81 -10.26 -4.29
C PHE A 73 12.19 -9.11 -5.23
N ARG A 74 13.41 -8.57 -5.13
CA ARG A 74 13.89 -7.54 -6.07
C ARG A 74 13.94 -8.02 -7.52
N LYS A 75 14.21 -9.30 -7.78
CA LYS A 75 14.24 -9.84 -9.15
C LYS A 75 12.83 -10.02 -9.73
N TYR A 76 11.86 -10.43 -8.91
CA TYR A 76 10.54 -10.85 -9.40
C TYR A 76 9.38 -9.90 -9.08
N HIS A 77 9.59 -8.86 -8.26
CA HIS A 77 8.53 -7.93 -7.87
C HIS A 77 7.79 -7.34 -9.07
N GLY A 78 8.50 -6.99 -10.15
CA GLY A 78 7.90 -6.40 -11.34
C GLY A 78 6.77 -7.24 -11.92
N TYR A 79 6.90 -8.57 -11.95
CA TYR A 79 5.86 -9.46 -12.47
C TYR A 79 4.59 -9.43 -11.60
N TYR A 80 4.76 -9.58 -10.28
CA TYR A 80 3.64 -9.57 -9.36
C TYR A 80 2.96 -8.20 -9.29
N ILE A 81 3.76 -7.13 -9.17
CA ILE A 81 3.26 -5.76 -9.08
C ILE A 81 2.55 -5.37 -10.38
N ALA A 82 3.11 -5.68 -11.56
CA ALA A 82 2.42 -5.42 -12.83
C ALA A 82 1.06 -6.14 -12.88
N ARG A 83 1.00 -7.43 -12.49
CA ARG A 83 -0.27 -8.16 -12.39
C ARG A 83 -1.25 -7.48 -11.43
N ALA A 84 -0.80 -7.11 -10.23
CA ALA A 84 -1.64 -6.45 -9.24
C ALA A 84 -2.18 -5.12 -9.77
N LEU A 85 -1.34 -4.30 -10.41
CA LEU A 85 -1.75 -3.01 -10.96
C LEU A 85 -2.73 -3.17 -12.12
N ILE A 86 -2.44 -4.06 -13.08
CA ILE A 86 -3.33 -4.35 -14.22
C ILE A 86 -4.68 -4.86 -13.70
N TYR A 87 -4.66 -5.80 -12.76
CA TYR A 87 -5.87 -6.36 -12.18
C TYR A 87 -6.72 -5.31 -11.48
N THR A 88 -6.14 -4.54 -10.55
CA THR A 88 -6.85 -3.48 -9.83
C THR A 88 -7.36 -2.39 -10.76
N PHE A 89 -6.59 -2.03 -11.79
CA PHE A 89 -6.97 -1.02 -12.77
C PHE A 89 -8.24 -1.41 -13.56
N TRP A 90 -8.29 -2.65 -14.04
CA TRP A 90 -9.45 -3.16 -14.79
C TRP A 90 -10.61 -3.59 -13.91
N PHE A 91 -10.33 -3.97 -12.67
CA PHE A 91 -11.36 -4.29 -11.68
C PHE A 91 -12.26 -3.08 -11.40
N HIS A 92 -11.68 -1.87 -11.33
CA HIS A 92 -12.44 -0.67 -11.04
C HIS A 92 -12.96 0.01 -12.31
N PRO A 93 -14.27 0.28 -12.40
CA PRO A 93 -14.83 0.94 -13.55
C PRO A 93 -14.40 2.41 -13.62
N SER A 94 -14.20 2.86 -14.86
CA SER A 94 -14.18 4.21 -15.42
C SER A 94 -15.05 5.37 -14.90
N VAL A 95 -15.58 5.37 -13.66
CA VAL A 95 -16.67 6.28 -13.26
C VAL A 95 -16.22 7.56 -12.55
N GLY A 96 -16.94 8.66 -12.77
CA GLY A 96 -16.53 10.02 -12.38
C GLY A 96 -16.87 10.47 -10.96
N HIS A 97 -16.69 9.63 -9.94
CA HIS A 97 -16.84 10.07 -8.54
C HIS A 97 -15.50 10.20 -7.81
N LEU A 98 -15.45 10.99 -6.74
CA LEU A 98 -14.20 11.47 -6.12
C LEU A 98 -13.22 10.36 -5.73
N ALA A 99 -13.69 9.25 -5.15
CA ALA A 99 -12.83 8.12 -4.80
C ALA A 99 -12.20 7.44 -6.03
N HIS A 100 -12.93 7.34 -7.14
CA HIS A 100 -12.38 6.81 -8.39
C HIS A 100 -11.40 7.78 -9.02
N ILE A 101 -11.67 9.09 -9.03
CA ILE A 101 -10.73 10.08 -9.57
C ILE A 101 -9.38 10.00 -8.85
N TRP A 102 -9.40 9.98 -7.52
CA TRP A 102 -8.18 9.81 -6.70
C TRP A 102 -7.55 8.43 -6.88
N GLY A 103 -8.36 7.38 -6.99
CA GLY A 103 -7.88 6.02 -7.26
C GLY A 103 -7.17 5.92 -8.60
N PHE A 104 -7.77 6.43 -9.68
CA PHE A 104 -7.18 6.45 -11.01
C PHE A 104 -5.92 7.30 -11.06
N LEU A 105 -5.90 8.48 -10.43
CA LEU A 105 -4.67 9.26 -10.28
C LEU A 105 -3.57 8.43 -9.61
N TYR A 106 -3.88 7.74 -8.52
CA TYR A 106 -2.92 6.88 -7.84
C TYR A 106 -2.44 5.73 -8.72
N MET A 107 -3.36 5.06 -9.44
CA MET A 107 -3.03 4.00 -10.39
C MET A 107 -2.15 4.49 -11.52
N PHE A 108 -2.38 5.69 -12.07
CA PHE A 108 -1.53 6.28 -13.10
C PHE A 108 -0.11 6.53 -12.60
N LEU A 109 0.04 6.99 -11.35
CA LEU A 109 1.37 7.18 -10.74
C LEU A 109 2.10 5.84 -10.52
N LEU A 110 1.38 4.76 -10.18
CA LEU A 110 1.95 3.43 -10.05
C LEU A 110 2.31 2.79 -11.41
N LEU A 111 1.47 2.97 -12.44
CA LEU A 111 1.79 2.55 -13.81
C LEU A 111 2.98 3.34 -14.36
N LEU A 112 3.04 4.64 -14.06
CA LEU A 112 4.21 5.47 -14.36
C LEU A 112 5.47 4.93 -13.64
N GLN A 113 5.37 4.57 -12.37
CA GLN A 113 6.47 3.95 -11.64
C GLN A 113 6.96 2.64 -12.31
N GLY A 114 6.04 1.83 -12.84
CA GLY A 114 6.37 0.67 -13.67
C GLY A 114 7.11 1.06 -14.95
N SER A 115 6.62 2.07 -15.67
CA SER A 115 7.28 2.61 -16.88
C SER A 115 8.63 3.26 -16.62
N LEU A 116 8.90 3.70 -15.39
CA LEU A 116 10.18 4.26 -14.98
C LEU A 116 11.22 3.19 -14.63
N MET A 117 10.93 1.89 -14.81
CA MET A 117 11.89 0.82 -14.54
C MET A 117 13.27 1.07 -15.18
N TYR A 118 14.32 0.69 -14.45
CA TYR A 118 15.73 0.92 -14.80
C TYR A 118 16.16 2.40 -14.85
N THR A 119 15.36 3.33 -14.32
CA THR A 119 15.76 4.73 -14.15
C THR A 119 16.08 5.07 -12.69
N LYS A 120 16.80 6.17 -12.48
CA LYS A 120 17.08 6.70 -11.13
C LYS A 120 15.81 7.08 -10.36
N VAL A 121 14.74 7.46 -11.07
CA VAL A 121 13.46 7.85 -10.47
C VAL A 121 12.78 6.64 -9.84
N HIS A 122 12.80 5.47 -10.50
CA HIS A 122 12.18 4.25 -9.99
C HIS A 122 12.76 3.81 -8.64
N THR A 123 14.03 4.09 -8.38
CA THR A 123 14.70 3.80 -7.10
C THR A 123 14.81 5.02 -6.16
N ASN A 124 14.20 6.15 -6.52
CA ASN A 124 14.28 7.36 -5.70
C ASN A 124 13.44 7.20 -4.43
N LYS A 125 14.10 7.24 -3.27
CA LYS A 125 13.46 7.02 -1.96
C LYS A 125 12.33 7.99 -1.61
N TYR A 126 12.35 9.22 -2.11
CA TYR A 126 11.30 10.19 -1.84
C TYR A 126 10.08 9.89 -2.70
N TRP A 127 10.32 9.63 -3.99
CA TRP A 127 9.28 9.23 -4.94
C TRP A 127 8.57 7.94 -4.51
N THR A 128 9.32 6.89 -4.15
CA THR A 128 8.71 5.63 -3.73
C THR A 128 7.89 5.80 -2.45
N VAL A 129 8.38 6.59 -1.49
CA VAL A 129 7.62 6.84 -0.25
C VAL A 129 6.36 7.66 -0.51
N VAL A 130 6.37 8.61 -1.45
CA VAL A 130 5.15 9.30 -1.89
C VAL A 130 4.14 8.29 -2.44
N LEU A 131 4.56 7.39 -3.34
CA LEU A 131 3.69 6.36 -3.89
C LEU A 131 3.16 5.39 -2.81
N GLU A 132 4.00 5.00 -1.86
CA GLU A 132 3.59 4.13 -0.76
C GLU A 132 2.61 4.81 0.21
N SER A 133 2.71 6.13 0.39
CA SER A 133 1.84 6.89 1.29
C SER A 133 0.52 7.35 0.67
N LEU A 134 0.44 7.53 -0.66
CA LEU A 134 -0.78 8.00 -1.33
C LEU A 134 -1.97 7.05 -1.14
N VAL A 135 -1.72 5.76 -0.88
CA VAL A 135 -2.77 4.79 -0.55
C VAL A 135 -3.57 5.17 0.70
N ALA A 136 -2.98 5.93 1.65
CA ALA A 136 -3.69 6.38 2.84
C ALA A 136 -4.85 7.31 2.49
N PHE A 137 -4.63 8.23 1.55
CA PHE A 137 -5.66 9.14 1.06
C PHE A 137 -6.70 8.41 0.22
N HIS A 138 -6.24 7.56 -0.72
CA HIS A 138 -7.15 6.81 -1.56
C HIS A 138 -8.07 5.88 -0.75
N GLY A 139 -7.50 5.08 0.15
CA GLY A 139 -8.27 4.16 1.00
C GLY A 139 -9.25 4.88 1.93
N ALA A 140 -8.86 6.02 2.50
CA ALA A 140 -9.75 6.87 3.29
C ALA A 140 -10.92 7.40 2.46
N LEU A 141 -10.64 7.92 1.25
CA LEU A 141 -11.69 8.43 0.35
C LEU A 141 -12.65 7.34 -0.10
N VAL A 142 -12.17 6.13 -0.40
CA VAL A 142 -13.03 4.98 -0.70
C VAL A 142 -13.95 4.68 0.47
N ALA A 143 -13.42 4.66 1.71
CA ALA A 143 -14.22 4.41 2.90
C ALA A 143 -15.24 5.52 3.21
N VAL A 144 -14.89 6.78 2.96
CA VAL A 144 -15.83 7.91 3.06
C VAL A 144 -16.96 7.74 2.04
N MET A 145 -16.63 7.47 0.76
CA MET A 145 -17.65 7.30 -0.27
C MET A 145 -18.55 6.09 0.01
N GLN A 146 -17.97 4.99 0.50
CA GLN A 146 -18.74 3.82 0.92
C GLN A 146 -19.73 4.19 2.02
N ALA A 147 -19.30 4.92 3.04
CA ALA A 147 -20.15 5.33 4.14
C ALA A 147 -21.29 6.26 3.69
N LEU A 148 -20.99 7.21 2.79
CA LEU A 148 -22.01 8.08 2.20
C LEU A 148 -23.04 7.30 1.39
N LEU A 149 -22.61 6.29 0.63
CA LEU A 149 -23.51 5.45 -0.18
C LEU A 149 -24.34 4.48 0.67
N SER A 150 -23.82 4.01 1.81
CA SER A 150 -24.53 3.11 2.73
C SER A 150 -25.20 3.84 3.90
N GLU A 151 -25.34 5.17 3.82
CA GLU A 151 -25.94 6.03 4.85
C GLU A 151 -25.33 5.81 6.25
N THR A 152 -24.09 5.34 6.30
CA THR A 152 -23.36 5.11 7.54
C THR A 152 -22.76 6.43 8.01
N PRO A 153 -22.98 6.84 9.27
CA PRO A 153 -22.39 8.07 9.77
C PRO A 153 -20.87 8.05 9.66
N LEU A 154 -20.27 9.17 9.21
CA LEU A 154 -18.82 9.23 8.98
C LEU A 154 -18.00 8.94 10.25
N TRP A 155 -18.53 9.31 11.42
CA TRP A 155 -17.90 9.07 12.72
C TRP A 155 -17.80 7.58 13.06
N ASP A 156 -18.68 6.73 12.53
CA ASP A 156 -18.65 5.26 12.71
C ASP A 156 -18.11 4.50 11.48
N SER A 157 -17.79 5.22 10.40
CA SER A 157 -17.26 4.59 9.19
C SER A 157 -15.82 4.09 9.35
N MET A 158 -15.32 3.40 8.32
CA MET A 158 -13.99 2.79 8.28
C MET A 158 -12.88 3.76 7.85
N TRP A 159 -13.18 5.01 7.49
CA TRP A 159 -12.15 5.92 6.95
C TRP A 159 -10.99 6.19 7.93
N PRO A 160 -11.20 6.32 9.26
CA PRO A 160 -10.10 6.52 10.20
C PRO A 160 -9.20 5.29 10.30
N MET A 161 -9.78 4.08 10.26
CA MET A 161 -9.02 2.82 10.23
C MET A 161 -8.09 2.78 9.02
N PHE A 162 -8.59 3.09 7.82
CA PHE A 162 -7.77 3.11 6.60
C PHE A 162 -6.72 4.22 6.63
N PHE A 163 -7.12 5.44 6.96
CA PHE A 163 -6.21 6.59 6.97
C PHE A 163 -5.10 6.42 8.01
N LEU A 164 -5.48 6.17 9.28
CA LEU A 164 -4.51 5.98 10.36
C LEU A 164 -3.69 4.71 10.16
N GLY A 165 -4.27 3.62 9.64
CA GLY A 165 -3.54 2.39 9.38
C GLY A 165 -2.43 2.57 8.33
N PHE A 166 -2.76 3.15 7.16
CA PHE A 166 -1.75 3.41 6.14
C PHE A 166 -0.77 4.52 6.53
N MET A 167 -1.22 5.58 7.22
CA MET A 167 -0.29 6.56 7.81
C MET A 167 0.60 5.92 8.87
N GLY A 168 0.09 4.94 9.61
CA GLY A 168 0.83 4.11 10.55
C GLY A 168 1.99 3.39 9.87
N MET A 169 1.83 2.93 8.62
CA MET A 169 2.95 2.37 7.84
C MET A 169 4.06 3.38 7.61
N PHE A 170 3.69 4.64 7.34
CA PHE A 170 4.66 5.71 7.17
C PHE A 170 5.40 6.03 8.46
N ILE A 171 4.66 6.16 9.57
CA ILE A 171 5.20 6.45 10.90
C ILE A 171 6.07 5.30 11.42
N LEU A 172 5.64 4.05 11.28
CA LEU A 172 6.35 2.90 11.83
C LEU A 172 7.50 2.46 10.92
N GLY A 173 7.40 2.65 9.60
CA GLY A 173 8.34 2.07 8.63
C GLY A 173 8.96 3.09 7.66
N TYR A 174 8.14 3.77 6.87
CA TYR A 174 8.64 4.45 5.65
C TYR A 174 9.60 5.61 5.95
N MET A 175 9.31 6.42 6.98
CA MET A 175 10.09 7.63 7.29
C MET A 175 11.55 7.35 7.68
N TYR A 176 11.84 6.17 8.24
CA TYR A 176 13.19 5.77 8.65
C TYR A 176 14.15 5.56 7.48
N GLY A 177 13.63 5.44 6.26
CA GLY A 177 14.43 5.38 5.05
C GLY A 177 14.78 6.73 4.44
N LEU A 178 14.19 7.84 4.91
CA LEU A 178 14.31 9.16 4.28
C LEU A 178 15.58 9.91 4.69
N ASN A 179 16.32 9.44 5.70
CA ASN A 179 17.45 10.13 6.34
C ASN A 179 17.04 11.48 6.97
N TRP A 180 15.80 11.61 7.43
CA TRP A 180 15.36 12.80 8.14
C TRP A 180 15.99 12.88 9.53
N PRO A 181 16.32 14.11 10.02
CA PRO A 181 16.79 14.28 11.38
C PRO A 181 15.71 13.85 12.37
N ARG A 182 16.11 13.36 13.54
CA ARG A 182 15.19 12.84 14.57
C ARG A 182 14.09 13.86 14.95
N LYS A 183 14.39 15.17 14.92
CA LYS A 183 13.43 16.24 15.18
C LYS A 183 12.23 16.20 14.22
N VAL A 184 12.46 15.96 12.93
CA VAL A 184 11.39 15.87 11.91
C VAL A 184 10.57 14.61 12.12
N GLN A 185 11.23 13.48 12.41
CA GLN A 185 10.52 12.22 12.72
C GLN A 185 9.60 12.36 13.93
N ILE A 186 10.09 13.01 15.00
CA ILE A 186 9.30 13.32 16.20
C ILE A 186 8.15 14.25 15.84
N ALA A 187 8.40 15.35 15.13
CA ALA A 187 7.35 16.31 14.77
C ALA A 187 6.22 15.65 13.97
N VAL A 188 6.55 14.84 12.96
CA VAL A 188 5.55 14.12 12.14
C VAL A 188 4.81 13.05 12.95
N THR A 189 5.52 12.34 13.84
CA THR A 189 4.89 11.36 14.74
C THR A 189 3.94 12.05 15.74
N SER A 190 4.35 13.18 16.31
CA SER A 190 3.51 13.97 17.21
C SER A 190 2.26 14.47 16.48
N LEU A 191 2.39 14.95 15.23
CA LEU A 191 1.23 15.37 14.43
C LEU A 191 0.27 14.20 14.19
N TYR A 192 0.78 13.02 13.86
CA TYR A 192 -0.03 11.80 13.72
C TYR A 192 -0.76 11.45 15.02
N ILE A 193 -0.08 11.49 16.18
CA ILE A 193 -0.69 11.20 17.48
C ILE A 193 -1.74 12.25 17.83
N LEU A 194 -1.46 13.54 17.63
CA LEU A 194 -2.41 14.62 17.91
C LEU A 194 -3.66 14.50 17.03
N PHE A 195 -3.49 14.18 15.75
CA PHE A 195 -4.62 13.93 14.85
C PHE A 195 -5.43 12.71 15.30
N MET A 196 -4.76 11.62 15.69
CA MET A 196 -5.42 10.45 16.25
C MET A 196 -6.20 10.80 17.53
N VAL A 197 -5.60 11.54 18.48
CA VAL A 197 -6.29 12.00 19.70
C VAL A 197 -7.51 12.84 19.34
N TRP A 198 -7.36 13.81 18.44
CA TRP A 198 -8.45 14.67 17.99
C TRP A 198 -9.63 13.88 17.41
N LEU A 199 -9.37 12.76 16.72
CA LEU A 199 -10.43 11.90 16.18
C LEU A 199 -11.33 11.31 17.27
N TYR A 200 -10.77 10.99 18.44
CA TYR A 200 -11.49 10.36 19.55
C TYR A 200 -11.95 11.34 20.64
N LEU A 201 -11.59 12.61 20.53
CA LEU A 201 -12.11 13.64 21.44
C LEU A 201 -13.60 13.94 21.12
N PRO A 202 -14.44 14.18 22.14
CA PRO A 202 -15.83 14.57 21.92
C PRO A 202 -15.94 15.98 21.32
N GLY A 203 -17.06 16.25 20.64
CA GLY A 203 -17.40 17.57 20.12
C GLY A 203 -17.65 18.59 21.25
N PRO A 204 -17.49 19.91 21.00
CA PRO A 204 -17.27 20.54 19.70
C PRO A 204 -15.80 20.61 19.24
N VAL A 205 -14.85 20.23 20.11
CA VAL A 205 -13.40 20.35 19.81
C VAL A 205 -12.89 19.18 18.98
N GLY A 206 -13.31 17.96 19.31
CA GLY A 206 -12.92 16.73 18.61
C GLY A 206 -13.92 16.22 17.59
N TYR A 207 -13.53 15.18 16.87
CA TYR A 207 -14.36 14.57 15.82
C TYR A 207 -15.50 13.68 16.36
N GLY A 208 -15.35 13.15 17.59
CA GLY A 208 -16.38 12.32 18.24
C GLY A 208 -16.42 10.86 17.80
N ARG A 209 -15.29 10.27 17.38
CA ARG A 209 -15.22 8.83 17.09
C ARG A 209 -15.38 8.01 18.38
N PRO A 210 -16.16 6.92 18.38
CA PRO A 210 -16.36 6.09 19.57
C PRO A 210 -15.04 5.53 20.12
N ILE A 211 -14.84 5.59 21.42
CA ILE A 211 -13.59 5.17 22.07
C ILE A 211 -13.34 3.66 21.92
N GLU A 212 -14.40 2.87 21.74
CA GLU A 212 -14.36 1.44 21.48
C GLU A 212 -13.58 1.12 20.20
N ARG A 213 -13.66 2.00 19.19
CA ARG A 213 -12.87 1.86 17.94
C ARG A 213 -11.37 2.01 18.23
N LEU A 214 -10.98 2.93 19.11
CA LEU A 214 -9.58 3.07 19.55
C LEU A 214 -9.12 1.83 20.32
N LEU A 215 -9.97 1.34 21.25
CA LEU A 215 -9.68 0.17 22.08
C LEU A 215 -9.59 -1.13 21.26
N SER A 216 -10.24 -1.19 20.10
CA SER A 216 -10.07 -2.29 19.14
C SER A 216 -8.74 -2.24 18.35
N PHE A 217 -7.94 -1.19 18.56
CA PHE A 217 -6.68 -0.94 17.86
C PHE A 217 -6.81 -0.91 16.33
N GLU A 218 -7.93 -0.43 15.79
CA GLU A 218 -8.19 -0.41 14.35
C GLU A 218 -7.07 0.28 13.55
N PHE A 219 -6.44 1.31 14.13
CA PHE A 219 -5.32 2.04 13.54
C PHE A 219 -4.05 1.19 13.36
N LEU A 220 -3.97 0.02 14.01
CA LEU A 220 -2.86 -0.92 13.87
C LEU A 220 -3.18 -2.10 12.95
N TRP A 221 -4.43 -2.31 12.54
CA TRP A 221 -4.80 -3.50 11.77
C TRP A 221 -4.01 -3.60 10.46
N ILE A 222 -3.96 -2.51 9.68
CA ILE A 222 -3.19 -2.46 8.43
C ILE A 222 -1.68 -2.66 8.68
N PRO A 223 -1.03 -1.93 9.62
CA PRO A 223 0.36 -2.19 9.96
C PRO A 223 0.66 -3.63 10.36
N ILE A 224 -0.15 -4.21 11.24
CA ILE A 224 0.02 -5.57 11.71
C ILE A 224 -0.04 -6.53 10.53
N ILE A 225 -1.08 -6.46 9.69
CA ILE A 225 -1.25 -7.37 8.55
C ILE A 225 -0.06 -7.27 7.59
N LEU A 226 0.32 -6.05 7.19
CA LEU A 226 1.38 -5.84 6.21
C LEU A 226 2.76 -6.28 6.74
N PHE A 227 3.08 -5.97 7.99
CA PHE A 227 4.33 -6.39 8.61
C PHE A 227 4.37 -7.90 8.85
N VAL A 228 3.29 -8.51 9.33
CA VAL A 228 3.22 -9.96 9.53
C VAL A 228 3.43 -10.70 8.22
N ILE A 229 2.74 -10.33 7.14
CA ILE A 229 2.93 -10.96 5.83
C ILE A 229 4.38 -10.77 5.34
N ALA A 230 4.96 -9.57 5.51
CA ALA A 230 6.35 -9.32 5.13
C ALA A 230 7.35 -10.19 5.94
N LEU A 231 7.11 -10.37 7.25
CA LEU A 231 7.90 -11.24 8.11
C LEU A 231 7.75 -12.71 7.70
N VAL A 232 6.54 -13.17 7.37
CA VAL A 232 6.27 -14.52 6.86
C VAL A 232 7.04 -14.75 5.56
N PHE A 233 6.99 -13.81 4.61
CA PHE A 233 7.76 -13.88 3.38
C PHE A 233 9.28 -13.91 3.60
N GLY A 234 9.78 -13.02 4.46
CA GLY A 234 11.20 -12.91 4.75
C GLY A 234 11.76 -14.15 5.47
N PHE A 235 11.15 -14.54 6.60
CA PHE A 235 11.59 -15.69 7.40
C PHE A 235 11.22 -17.03 6.77
N GLY A 236 10.08 -17.13 6.09
CA GLY A 236 9.74 -18.31 5.28
C GLY A 236 10.77 -18.55 4.18
N GLY A 237 11.21 -17.49 3.50
CA GLY A 237 12.33 -17.55 2.55
C GLY A 237 13.64 -18.02 3.20
N ASN A 238 13.95 -17.54 4.41
CA ASN A 238 15.14 -17.97 5.14
C ASN A 238 15.13 -19.48 5.44
N LEU A 239 13.98 -20.00 5.87
CA LEU A 239 13.77 -21.42 6.16
C LEU A 239 13.89 -22.26 4.89
N PHE A 240 13.28 -21.82 3.79
CA PHE A 240 13.38 -22.50 2.49
C PHE A 240 14.83 -22.63 2.02
N ILE A 241 15.61 -21.55 2.10
CA ILE A 241 17.04 -21.57 1.75
C ILE A 241 17.81 -22.52 2.67
N LYS A 242 17.55 -22.48 3.98
CA LYS A 242 18.22 -23.37 4.95
C LYS A 242 17.92 -24.84 4.63
N LYS A 243 16.68 -25.17 4.29
CA LYS A 243 16.28 -26.53 3.89
C LYS A 243 17.00 -26.95 2.60
N LYS A 244 17.05 -26.09 1.59
CA LYS A 244 17.75 -26.37 0.32
C LYS A 244 19.25 -26.62 0.53
N GLN A 245 19.91 -25.85 1.40
CA GLN A 245 21.34 -26.04 1.72
C GLN A 245 21.59 -27.40 2.37
N LYS A 246 20.80 -27.78 3.37
CA LYS A 246 20.90 -29.08 4.03
C LYS A 246 20.75 -30.27 3.08
N VAL A 247 19.81 -30.19 2.13
CA VAL A 247 19.59 -31.25 1.13
C VAL A 247 20.81 -31.38 0.21
N LEU A 248 21.42 -30.26 -0.19
CA LEU A 248 22.63 -30.27 -1.02
C LEU A 248 23.87 -30.79 -0.26
N GLU A 249 23.91 -30.60 1.05
CA GLU A 249 24.98 -31.11 1.92
C GLU A 249 24.83 -32.60 2.20
N ALA A 250 23.60 -33.11 2.37
CA ALA A 250 23.32 -34.52 2.64
C ALA A 250 23.40 -35.43 1.39
N GLY A 251 23.39 -34.85 0.19
CA GLY A 251 23.58 -35.56 -1.08
C GLY A 251 25.02 -35.56 -1.59
N LYS A 252 25.97 -35.05 -0.81
CA LYS A 252 27.42 -35.14 -1.02
C LYS A 252 28.01 -36.14 -0.04
#